data_AF-E3MZ87-F1
#
_entry.id   AF-E3MZ87-F1
#
_cell.length_a   1.000
_cell.length_b   1.000
_cell.length_c   1.000
_cell.angle_alpha   90.00
_cell.angle_beta   90.00
_cell.angle_gamma   90.00
#
_symmetry.space_group_name_H-M   'P 1'
#
loop_
_entity.id
_entity.type
_entity.pdbx_description
1 polymer ?
#
loop_
_entity_poly.entity_id
_entity_poly.type
_entity_poly.pdbx_seq_one_letter_code
_entity_poly.pdbx_strand_id
1 'polypeptide(L)'
;MMKTLLLLLALVSVSYGFALGIGVPLGEKDVALPISSEEVKAFTRTLKNGQKQVWNLSGPNKGTWVDSKGKKVPSTNFVFKAPGTLIIKKLSNDDAGVYDYEPLKVIKEEKLPPGVHVDPHQQRIELSVIGKL
;
A
#
# COMPACT_ATOMS: atom_id res chain seq x y z
N MET A 1 -34.16 -38.52 -14.91
CA MET A 1 -34.02 -37.14 -15.43
C MET A 1 -32.98 -36.42 -14.59
N MET A 2 -31.75 -36.34 -15.08
CA MET A 2 -30.70 -35.46 -14.53
C MET A 2 -30.99 -34.04 -15.01
N LYS A 3 -31.02 -33.05 -14.11
CA LYS A 3 -30.83 -31.59 -14.38
C LYS A 3 -31.16 -30.77 -13.13
N THR A 4 -30.22 -30.71 -12.19
CA THR A 4 -30.10 -29.53 -11.31
C THR A 4 -28.67 -29.41 -10.83
N LEU A 5 -27.78 -29.16 -11.79
CA LEU A 5 -26.52 -28.50 -11.54
C LEU A 5 -26.80 -27.00 -11.64
N LEU A 6 -26.84 -26.30 -10.51
CA LEU A 6 -26.74 -24.84 -10.48
C LEU A 6 -26.07 -24.41 -9.17
N LEU A 7 -24.78 -24.12 -9.35
CA LEU A 7 -24.11 -22.94 -8.78
C LEU A 7 -24.22 -22.79 -7.25
N LEU A 8 -23.40 -23.55 -6.52
CA LEU A 8 -22.83 -23.02 -5.28
C LEU A 8 -21.73 -22.04 -5.71
N LEU A 9 -22.13 -20.83 -6.05
CA LEU A 9 -21.24 -19.72 -6.36
C LEU A 9 -20.44 -19.44 -5.08
N ALA A 10 -19.16 -19.82 -5.09
CA ALA A 10 -18.23 -19.53 -4.02
C ALA A 10 -18.31 -18.03 -3.71
N LEU A 11 -18.78 -17.72 -2.50
CA LEU A 11 -18.71 -16.39 -1.92
C LEU A 11 -17.22 -16.11 -1.66
N VAL A 12 -16.49 -15.74 -2.72
CA VAL A 12 -15.21 -15.06 -2.54
C VAL A 12 -15.60 -13.66 -2.09
N SER A 13 -15.76 -13.50 -0.77
CA SER A 13 -15.74 -12.19 -0.14
C SER A 13 -14.33 -11.63 -0.36
N VAL A 14 -14.11 -11.01 -1.52
CA VAL A 14 -12.98 -10.12 -1.70
C VAL A 14 -13.25 -8.98 -0.72
N SER A 15 -12.59 -9.04 0.43
CA SER A 15 -12.45 -7.89 1.32
C SER A 15 -11.64 -6.85 0.56
N TYR A 16 -12.33 -6.05 -0.24
CA TYR A 16 -11.79 -4.81 -0.77
C TYR A 16 -11.55 -3.90 0.44
N GLY A 17 -10.35 -3.98 1.00
CA GLY A 17 -9.83 -2.93 1.86
C GLY A 17 -10.00 -1.62 1.11
N PHE A 18 -10.78 -0.71 1.69
CA PHE A 18 -11.12 0.59 1.10
C PHE A 18 -9.84 1.42 1.02
N ALA A 19 -9.13 1.33 -0.11
CA ALA A 19 -8.01 2.20 -0.38
C ALA A 19 -8.56 3.59 -0.72
N LEU A 20 -8.12 4.63 -0.01
CA LEU A 20 -8.39 6.00 -0.45
C LEU A 20 -7.62 6.23 -1.74
N GLY A 21 -8.36 6.40 -2.84
CA GLY A 21 -7.81 6.78 -4.13
C GLY A 21 -7.48 8.26 -4.16
N ILE A 22 -6.21 8.60 -4.31
CA ILE A 22 -5.77 9.98 -4.62
C ILE A 22 -5.33 10.06 -6.08
N GLY A 23 -5.87 11.03 -6.80
CA GLY A 23 -5.44 11.37 -8.16
C GLY A 23 -4.52 12.58 -8.13
N VAL A 24 -3.29 12.43 -8.62
CA VAL A 24 -2.27 13.48 -8.58
C VAL A 24 -1.72 13.74 -10.00
N PRO A 25 -1.57 15.01 -10.43
CA PRO A 25 -1.05 15.31 -11.76
C PRO A 25 0.37 14.76 -12.01
N LEU A 26 0.63 14.32 -13.24
CA LEU A 26 1.97 13.90 -13.66
C LEU A 26 3.00 15.01 -13.43
N GLY A 27 4.12 14.66 -12.81
CA GLY A 27 5.23 15.58 -12.56
C GLY A 27 5.07 16.45 -11.32
N GLU A 28 3.97 16.30 -10.57
CA GLU A 28 3.80 16.94 -9.26
C GLU A 28 4.98 16.62 -8.34
N LYS A 29 5.42 17.61 -7.55
CA LYS A 29 6.61 17.47 -6.70
C LYS A 29 6.21 17.26 -5.24
N ASP A 30 7.09 16.61 -4.50
CA ASP A 30 6.98 16.41 -3.05
C ASP A 30 5.62 15.85 -2.59
N VAL A 31 5.08 14.91 -3.37
CA VAL A 31 3.79 14.26 -3.10
C VAL A 31 3.91 13.41 -1.84
N ALA A 32 3.21 13.79 -0.78
CA ALA A 32 3.20 13.07 0.48
C ALA A 32 2.09 12.00 0.49
N LEU A 33 2.49 10.76 0.79
CA LEU A 33 1.60 9.64 1.03
C LEU A 33 1.64 9.30 2.53
N PRO A 34 0.69 9.79 3.35
CA PRO A 34 0.61 9.48 4.78
C PRO A 34 0.04 8.08 4.99
N ILE A 35 0.84 7.05 4.72
CA ILE A 35 0.41 5.64 4.67
C ILE A 35 0.10 5.10 6.07
N SER A 36 0.79 5.57 7.11
CA SER A 36 0.53 5.17 8.50
C SER A 36 0.76 6.32 9.48
N SER A 37 -0.05 6.35 10.54
CA SER A 37 0.14 7.19 11.73
C SER A 37 1.09 6.58 12.76
N GLU A 38 1.54 5.34 12.55
CA GLU A 38 2.39 4.58 13.47
C GLU A 38 3.78 4.31 12.87
N GLU A 39 4.69 3.79 13.70
CA GLU A 39 6.03 3.39 13.26
C GLU A 39 5.95 2.22 12.28
N VAL A 40 6.54 2.41 11.10
CA VAL A 40 6.58 1.39 10.06
C VAL A 40 7.96 0.73 9.98
N LYS A 41 7.99 -0.57 9.69
CA LYS A 41 9.21 -1.32 9.37
C LYS A 41 9.62 -1.13 7.92
N ALA A 42 8.62 -1.17 7.04
CA ALA A 42 8.80 -1.06 5.60
C ALA A 42 7.53 -0.50 4.97
N PHE A 43 7.68 0.10 3.80
CA PHE A 43 6.56 0.39 2.91
C PHE A 43 6.46 -0.72 1.87
N THR A 44 5.25 -1.03 1.45
CA THR A 44 5.01 -1.96 0.35
C THR A 44 4.21 -1.27 -0.74
N ARG A 45 4.37 -1.72 -1.98
CA ARG A 45 3.51 -1.27 -3.07
C ARG A 45 3.23 -2.38 -4.07
N THR A 46 2.06 -2.31 -4.67
CA THR A 46 1.70 -3.04 -5.89
C THR A 46 1.50 -2.03 -7.00
N LEU A 47 2.40 -2.03 -7.98
CA LEU A 47 2.34 -1.13 -9.13
C LEU A 47 1.23 -1.53 -10.10
N LYS A 48 0.81 -0.62 -10.98
CA LYS A 48 -0.20 -0.90 -12.01
C LYS A 48 0.10 -2.12 -12.89
N ASN A 49 1.37 -2.43 -13.13
CA ASN A 49 1.81 -3.62 -13.89
C ASN A 49 1.81 -4.92 -13.06
N GLY A 50 1.28 -4.89 -11.82
CA GLY A 50 1.20 -6.03 -10.91
C GLY A 50 2.49 -6.33 -10.14
N GLN A 51 3.60 -5.61 -10.39
CA GLN A 51 4.83 -5.82 -9.65
C GLN A 51 4.68 -5.40 -8.18
N LYS A 52 5.10 -6.28 -7.28
CA LYS A 52 5.16 -6.02 -5.85
C LYS A 52 6.57 -5.64 -5.43
N GLN A 53 6.67 -4.61 -4.61
CA GLN A 53 7.96 -4.10 -4.13
C GLN A 53 7.88 -3.74 -2.65
N VAL A 54 9.01 -3.85 -1.96
CA VAL A 54 9.16 -3.50 -0.53
C VAL A 54 10.30 -2.50 -0.35
N TRP A 55 10.07 -1.46 0.44
CA TRP A 55 11.02 -0.41 0.79
C TRP A 55 11.32 -0.47 2.28
N ASN A 56 12.47 -1.05 2.65
CA ASN A 56 12.81 -1.25 4.05
C ASN A 56 13.37 0.04 4.69
N LEU A 57 13.03 0.31 5.94
CA LEU A 57 13.59 1.44 6.70
C LEU A 57 14.85 1.09 7.51
N SER A 58 15.22 -0.19 7.53
CA SER A 58 16.42 -0.71 8.20
C SER A 58 17.07 -1.85 7.40
N GLY A 59 18.28 -2.24 7.81
CA GLY A 59 19.01 -3.35 7.20
C GLY A 59 19.70 -3.06 5.85
N PRO A 60 20.19 -4.10 5.15
CA PRO A 60 21.03 -3.95 3.95
C PRO A 60 20.37 -3.29 2.74
N ASN A 61 19.03 -3.26 2.71
CA ASN A 61 18.22 -2.64 1.66
C ASN A 61 17.52 -1.37 2.14
N LYS A 62 18.01 -0.76 3.24
CA LYS A 62 17.45 0.47 3.77
C LYS A 62 17.35 1.54 2.67
N GLY A 63 16.16 2.12 2.52
CA GLY A 63 15.92 3.19 1.55
C GLY A 63 15.95 2.72 0.09
N THR A 64 15.85 1.42 -0.19
CA THR A 64 15.82 0.87 -1.56
C THR A 64 14.62 -0.05 -1.77
N TRP A 65 13.92 0.15 -2.88
CA TRP A 65 12.81 -0.70 -3.31
C TRP A 65 13.40 -2.02 -3.78
N VAL A 66 12.82 -3.11 -3.34
CA VAL A 66 13.23 -4.46 -3.72
C VAL A 66 12.02 -5.17 -4.29
N ASP A 67 12.16 -5.74 -5.49
CA ASP A 67 11.10 -6.50 -6.12
C ASP A 67 10.93 -7.89 -5.48
N SER A 68 9.91 -8.64 -5.91
CA SER A 68 9.63 -9.99 -5.40
C SER A 68 10.75 -11.01 -5.68
N LYS A 69 11.72 -10.69 -6.53
CA LYS A 69 12.88 -11.53 -6.84
C LYS A 69 14.13 -11.11 -6.07
N GLY A 70 14.03 -10.11 -5.19
CA GLY A 70 15.16 -9.59 -4.42
C GLY A 70 16.01 -8.58 -5.19
N LYS A 71 15.60 -8.14 -6.39
CA LYS A 71 16.35 -7.18 -7.18
C LYS A 71 16.07 -5.76 -6.68
N LYS A 72 17.14 -4.97 -6.51
CA LYS A 72 17.06 -3.55 -6.18
C LYS A 72 16.49 -2.74 -7.35
N VAL A 73 15.58 -1.83 -7.02
CA VAL A 73 14.93 -0.90 -7.93
C VAL A 73 15.40 0.53 -7.60
N PRO A 74 15.70 1.37 -8.59
CA PRO A 74 16.08 2.77 -8.35
C PRO A 74 15.09 3.49 -7.44
N SER A 75 15.60 4.11 -6.37
CA SER A 75 14.77 4.64 -5.27
C SER A 75 15.11 6.06 -4.85
N THR A 76 15.95 6.76 -5.62
CA THR A 76 16.38 8.14 -5.31
C THR A 76 15.23 9.16 -5.32
N ASN A 77 14.08 8.79 -5.91
CA ASN A 77 12.86 9.59 -5.96
C ASN A 77 12.03 9.55 -4.67
N PHE A 78 12.41 8.75 -3.68
CA PHE A 78 11.60 8.54 -2.47
C PHE A 78 12.31 9.02 -1.21
N VAL A 79 11.54 9.53 -0.25
CA VAL A 79 12.01 9.95 1.07
C VAL A 79 11.04 9.45 2.13
N PHE A 80 11.57 9.00 3.26
CA PHE A 80 10.79 8.64 4.43
C PHE A 80 10.66 9.86 5.34
N LYS A 81 9.43 10.14 5.80
CA LYS A 81 9.16 11.06 6.90
C LYS A 81 8.40 10.30 7.99
N ALA A 82 8.96 10.29 9.19
CA ALA A 82 8.35 9.63 10.35
C ALA A 82 6.97 10.22 10.68
N PRO A 83 6.03 9.41 11.22
CA PRO A 83 6.22 8.00 11.59
C PRO A 83 5.99 7.02 10.42
N GLY A 84 5.20 7.40 9.41
CA GLY A 84 4.78 6.49 8.33
C GLY A 84 4.42 7.20 7.02
N THR A 85 5.05 8.33 6.70
CA THR A 85 4.82 9.05 5.44
C THR A 85 5.91 8.73 4.42
N LEU A 86 5.50 8.35 3.21
CA LEU A 86 6.39 8.23 2.05
C LEU A 86 6.23 9.47 1.17
N ILE A 87 7.32 10.15 0.85
CA ILE A 87 7.33 11.31 -0.04
C ILE A 87 7.89 10.88 -1.40
N ILE A 88 7.17 11.20 -2.46
CA ILE A 88 7.62 11.06 -3.85
C ILE A 88 8.09 12.44 -4.32
N LYS A 89 9.39 12.60 -4.56
CA LYS A 89 9.99 13.90 -4.90
C LYS A 89 9.44 14.47 -6.21
N LYS A 90 9.24 13.62 -7.21
CA LYS A 90 8.57 13.99 -8.47
C LYS A 90 7.79 12.81 -9.01
N LEU A 91 6.49 12.98 -9.18
CA LEU A 91 5.59 11.91 -9.58
C LEU A 91 5.76 11.53 -11.06
N SER A 92 5.80 10.22 -11.33
CA SER A 92 5.80 9.64 -12.68
C SER A 92 4.70 8.59 -12.83
N ASN A 93 4.38 8.20 -14.07
CA ASN A 93 3.38 7.15 -14.32
C ASN A 93 3.74 5.80 -13.67
N ASP A 94 5.03 5.52 -13.52
CA ASP A 94 5.54 4.27 -12.93
C ASP A 94 5.35 4.21 -11.40
N ASP A 95 5.00 5.34 -10.78
CA ASP A 95 4.69 5.43 -9.36
C ASP A 95 3.22 5.11 -9.05
N ALA A 96 2.38 4.99 -10.07
CA ALA A 96 0.96 4.66 -9.86
C ALA A 96 0.80 3.23 -9.34
N GLY A 97 -0.06 3.06 -8.32
CA GLY A 97 -0.29 1.78 -7.69
C GLY A 97 -0.91 1.90 -6.30
N VAL A 98 -0.99 0.78 -5.61
CA VAL A 98 -1.50 0.69 -4.24
C VAL A 98 -0.31 0.62 -3.28
N TYR A 99 -0.27 1.54 -2.33
CA TYR A 99 0.75 1.66 -1.31
C TYR A 99 0.21 1.21 0.04
N ASP A 100 1.03 0.49 0.80
CA ASP A 100 0.72 -0.04 2.13
C ASP A 100 2.00 -0.08 2.99
N TYR A 101 1.94 -0.65 4.18
CA TYR A 101 3.08 -0.76 5.08
C TYR A 101 3.13 -2.07 5.86
N GLU A 102 4.33 -2.43 6.32
CA GLU A 102 4.55 -3.40 7.39
C GLU A 102 4.75 -2.63 8.70
N PRO A 103 3.95 -2.87 9.77
CA PRO A 103 4.15 -2.20 11.04
C PRO A 103 5.46 -2.62 11.71
N LEU A 104 6.12 -1.71 12.43
CA LEU A 104 7.33 -2.03 13.20
C LEU A 104 7.02 -2.94 14.40
N LYS A 105 5.88 -2.72 15.04
CA LYS A 105 5.36 -3.55 16.13
C LYS A 105 4.02 -4.11 15.69
N VAL A 106 3.87 -5.42 15.70
CA VAL A 106 2.56 -6.05 15.52
C VAL A 106 1.79 -5.85 16.82
N ILE A 107 0.83 -4.92 16.81
CA ILE A 107 -0.12 -4.81 17.91
C ILE A 107 -0.97 -6.08 17.86
N LYS A 108 -0.88 -6.92 18.90
CA LYS A 108 -1.81 -8.04 19.04
C LYS A 108 -3.19 -7.44 19.21
N GLU A 109 -4.15 -7.90 18.42
CA GLU A 109 -5.55 -7.55 18.63
C GLU A 109 -5.93 -7.95 20.07
N GLU A 110 -6.04 -6.94 20.93
CA GLU A 110 -6.56 -7.14 22.27
C GLU A 110 -8.06 -7.42 22.15
N LYS A 111 -8.55 -8.43 22.87
CA LYS A 111 -10.00 -8.67 22.90
C LYS A 111 -10.67 -7.45 23.49
N LEU A 112 -11.33 -6.69 22.63
CA LEU A 112 -12.09 -5.52 23.04
C LEU A 112 -13.21 -5.95 24.01
N PRO A 113 -13.49 -5.14 25.04
CA PRO A 113 -14.66 -5.35 25.88
C PRO A 113 -15.95 -5.43 25.03
N PRO A 114 -16.96 -6.20 25.45
CA PRO A 114 -18.25 -6.23 24.76
C PRO A 114 -18.81 -4.82 24.57
N GLY A 115 -19.18 -4.46 23.34
CA GLY A 115 -19.75 -3.15 23.00
C GLY A 115 -18.74 -2.08 22.59
N VAL A 116 -17.44 -2.37 22.57
CA VAL A 116 -16.40 -1.47 22.03
C VAL A 116 -16.22 -1.73 20.53
N HIS A 117 -16.48 -0.71 19.72
CA HIS A 117 -16.13 -0.71 18.29
C HIS A 117 -14.76 -0.06 18.12
N VAL A 118 -13.86 -0.71 17.40
CA VAL A 118 -12.66 -0.06 16.87
C VAL A 118 -13.00 0.34 15.44
N ASP A 119 -12.88 1.65 15.16
CA ASP A 119 -12.95 2.13 13.79
C ASP A 119 -11.90 1.39 12.95
N PRO A 120 -12.25 0.88 11.76
CA PRO A 120 -11.30 0.15 10.94
C PRO A 120 -10.08 1.04 10.67
N HIS A 121 -8.91 0.58 11.14
CA HIS A 121 -7.65 1.22 10.80
C HIS A 121 -7.51 1.22 9.28
N GLN A 122 -7.38 2.41 8.71
CA GLN A 122 -7.24 2.58 7.26
C GLN A 122 -5.97 1.88 6.80
N GLN A 123 -6.14 0.89 5.93
CA GLN A 123 -5.05 0.17 5.29
C GLN A 123 -5.14 0.44 3.80
N ARG A 124 -4.09 1.09 3.28
CA ARG A 124 -3.78 1.39 1.85
C ARG A 124 -4.21 2.75 1.31
N ILE A 125 -3.30 3.30 0.51
CA ILE A 125 -3.53 4.45 -0.38
C ILE A 125 -3.40 3.96 -1.82
N GLU A 126 -4.43 4.20 -2.63
CA GLU A 126 -4.33 4.02 -4.08
C GLU A 126 -3.89 5.33 -4.72
N LEU A 127 -2.73 5.33 -5.37
CA LEU A 127 -2.19 6.48 -6.07
C LEU A 127 -2.44 6.34 -7.58
N SER A 128 -3.25 7.26 -8.10
CA SER A 128 -3.46 7.45 -9.53
C SER A 128 -2.70 8.68 -10.03
N VAL A 129 -2.00 8.51 -11.15
CA VAL A 129 -1.31 9.61 -11.84
C VAL A 129 -2.22 10.11 -12.96
N ILE A 130 -2.58 11.38 -12.91
CA ILE A 130 -3.45 12.04 -13.88
C ILE A 130 -2.57 12.70 -14.95
N GLY A 131 -2.66 12.23 -16.20
CA GLY A 131 -2.02 12.89 -17.33
C GLY A 131 -2.71 14.22 -17.65
N LYS A 132 -1.95 15.21 -18.14
CA LYS A 132 -2.57 16.30 -18.88
C LYS A 132 -3.11 15.70 -20.19
N LEU A 133 -4.41 15.88 -20.43
CA LEU A 133 -5.04 15.68 -21.73
C LEU A 133 -4.35 16.55 -22.79
#